data_AF-A0AAU0NVU0-F1
#
_entry.id   AF-A0AAU0NVU0-F1
#
_cell.length_a   1.000
_cell.length_b   1.000
_cell.length_c   1.000
_cell.angle_alpha   90.00
_cell.angle_beta   90.00
_cell.angle_gamma   90.00
#
_symmetry.space_group_name_H-M   'P 1'
#
loop_
_entity.id
_entity.type
_entity.pdbx_description
1 polymer ?
#
loop_
_entity_poly.entity_id
_entity_poly.type
_entity_poly.pdbx_seq_one_letter_code
_entity_poly.pdbx_strand_id
1 'polypeptide(L)'
;MIINLNNSILLKEFAELSVTGVEVTDKNSRVEVAFSKEALIGFATNLIWMYEDINENKKFHIHIDPLGRKNVPGNQALGFFMTPSSPSLVVVLNGLMESDCYDKKLENYKEIYIRNEIKKSIEIKEPACDESIEEYELGYNNIVDVAIYNEENINITQDYMQVVFKLNYAGLKDFATMLLILANNYKTGNKYHLANINQKNFEYNMGIMLNGNSCEMTLKCKDLGCVYDYEPEFGYHI
;
A
#
# COMPACT_ATOMS: atom_id res chain seq x y z
N MET A 1 19.24 8.40 1.12
CA MET A 1 19.11 8.17 -0.33
C MET A 1 18.28 9.29 -0.99
N ILE A 2 18.57 9.70 -2.23
CA ILE A 2 17.73 10.68 -2.96
C ILE A 2 16.87 9.95 -4.00
N ILE A 3 15.55 10.17 -3.95
CA ILE A 3 14.60 9.67 -4.94
C ILE A 3 14.16 10.81 -5.86
N ASN A 4 14.18 10.57 -7.17
CA ASN A 4 13.72 11.50 -8.18
C ASN A 4 12.22 11.28 -8.44
N LEU A 5 11.43 12.36 -8.41
CA LEU A 5 9.97 12.33 -8.56
C LEU A 5 9.49 12.91 -9.89
N ASN A 6 10.41 13.24 -10.81
CA ASN A 6 10.08 13.91 -12.08
C ASN A 6 9.73 12.96 -13.23
N ASN A 7 10.02 11.67 -13.08
CA ASN A 7 9.85 10.69 -14.14
C ASN A 7 8.80 9.67 -13.73
N SER A 8 7.94 9.31 -14.67
CA SER A 8 7.15 8.09 -14.54
C SER A 8 8.07 6.87 -14.54
N ILE A 9 7.60 5.81 -13.91
CA ILE A 9 8.32 4.55 -13.82
C ILE A 9 7.82 3.63 -14.92
N LEU A 10 8.75 2.99 -15.64
CA LEU A 10 8.38 2.02 -16.65
C LEU A 10 7.79 0.78 -15.96
N LEU A 11 6.53 0.47 -16.27
CA LEU A 11 5.84 -0.68 -15.69
C LEU A 11 6.47 -2.00 -16.17
N LYS A 12 7.04 -2.77 -15.22
CA LYS A 12 7.71 -4.05 -15.49
C LYS A 12 7.30 -5.16 -14.53
N GLU A 13 6.78 -4.80 -13.37
CA GLU A 13 6.63 -5.71 -12.25
C GLU A 13 5.18 -6.01 -11.94
N PHE A 14 4.93 -7.23 -11.50
CA PHE A 14 3.61 -7.70 -11.12
C PHE A 14 3.45 -7.77 -9.61
N ALA A 15 2.22 -7.56 -9.18
CA ALA A 15 1.77 -7.76 -7.82
C ALA A 15 0.51 -8.64 -7.80
N GLU A 16 0.24 -9.28 -6.68
CA GLU A 16 -1.03 -9.99 -6.46
C GLU A 16 -1.74 -9.42 -5.25
N LEU A 17 -3.02 -9.11 -5.39
CA LEU A 17 -3.87 -8.70 -4.28
C LEU A 17 -4.99 -9.72 -4.10
N SER A 18 -5.08 -10.31 -2.91
CA SER A 18 -6.14 -11.27 -2.59
C SER A 18 -6.73 -10.97 -1.23
N VAL A 19 -7.93 -11.50 -0.98
CA VAL A 19 -8.63 -11.37 0.29
C VAL A 19 -8.90 -12.75 0.85
N THR A 20 -8.78 -12.91 2.18
CA THR A 20 -9.06 -14.17 2.88
C THR A 20 -10.06 -13.94 4.01
N GLY A 21 -10.97 -14.89 4.21
CA GLY A 21 -12.09 -14.75 5.14
C GLY A 21 -12.83 -16.06 5.36
N VAL A 22 -13.84 -16.02 6.23
CA VAL A 22 -14.62 -17.20 6.63
C VAL A 22 -15.57 -17.65 5.52
N GLU A 23 -16.09 -16.70 4.73
CA GLU A 23 -16.95 -16.94 3.57
C GLU A 23 -16.42 -16.15 2.35
N VAL A 24 -15.40 -16.67 1.67
CA VAL A 24 -14.92 -16.07 0.41
C VAL A 24 -15.89 -16.42 -0.71
N THR A 25 -16.95 -15.63 -0.86
CA THR A 25 -17.99 -15.85 -1.86
C THR A 25 -17.72 -15.09 -3.16
N ASP A 26 -17.03 -13.94 -3.10
CA ASP A 26 -16.83 -13.07 -4.26
C ASP A 26 -15.37 -12.96 -4.72
N LYS A 27 -15.07 -13.63 -5.84
CA LYS A 27 -13.78 -13.52 -6.53
C LYS A 27 -13.56 -12.14 -7.17
N ASN A 28 -14.62 -11.37 -7.37
CA ASN A 28 -14.59 -10.06 -8.03
C ASN A 28 -14.68 -8.89 -7.03
N SER A 29 -14.18 -9.12 -5.81
CA SER A 29 -14.13 -8.08 -4.78
C SER A 29 -13.20 -6.93 -5.19
N ARG A 30 -13.57 -5.72 -4.81
CA ARG A 30 -12.73 -4.52 -4.93
C ARG A 30 -12.22 -4.10 -3.56
N VAL A 31 -10.89 -4.02 -3.43
CA VAL A 31 -10.21 -3.50 -2.26
C VAL A 31 -9.94 -2.01 -2.45
N GLU A 32 -10.39 -1.20 -1.51
CA GLU A 32 -10.08 0.22 -1.43
C GLU A 32 -9.14 0.46 -0.26
N VAL A 33 -7.99 1.07 -0.54
CA VAL A 33 -7.01 1.47 0.47
C VAL A 33 -6.93 2.99 0.49
N ALA A 34 -7.50 3.58 1.53
CA ALA A 34 -7.45 5.01 1.75
C ALA A 34 -6.24 5.37 2.63
N PHE A 35 -5.40 6.27 2.13
CA PHE A 35 -4.21 6.75 2.80
C PHE A 35 -4.35 8.22 3.20
N SER A 36 -3.91 8.52 4.42
CA SER A 36 -3.40 9.85 4.78
C SER A 36 -2.15 10.18 3.97
N LYS A 37 -1.75 11.46 3.93
CA LYS A 37 -0.53 11.85 3.20
C LYS A 37 0.70 11.24 3.87
N GLU A 38 0.71 11.24 5.19
CA GLU A 38 1.76 10.73 6.05
C GLU A 38 1.91 9.22 5.90
N ALA A 39 0.81 8.47 5.78
CA ALA A 39 0.87 7.04 5.52
C ALA A 39 1.49 6.71 4.15
N LEU A 40 1.23 7.50 3.10
CA LEU A 40 1.91 7.30 1.81
C LEU A 40 3.42 7.48 1.94
N ILE A 41 3.86 8.49 2.70
CA ILE A 41 5.28 8.78 2.93
C ILE A 41 5.92 7.67 3.76
N GLY A 42 5.29 7.28 4.88
CA GLY A 42 5.76 6.22 5.77
C GLY A 42 5.86 4.88 5.05
N PHE A 43 4.83 4.53 4.27
CA PHE A 43 4.83 3.29 3.49
C PHE A 43 5.93 3.27 2.45
N ALA A 44 6.03 4.32 1.63
CA ALA A 44 7.05 4.39 0.60
C ALA A 44 8.47 4.33 1.18
N THR A 45 8.69 5.02 2.30
CA THR A 45 10.01 5.05 2.95
C THR A 45 10.41 3.69 3.50
N ASN A 46 9.47 2.96 4.13
CA ASN A 46 9.71 1.59 4.59
C ASN A 46 9.99 0.63 3.46
N LEU A 47 9.25 0.69 2.36
CA LEU A 47 9.50 -0.14 1.18
C LEU A 47 10.88 0.12 0.57
N ILE A 48 11.33 1.37 0.60
CA ILE A 48 12.67 1.77 0.16
C ILE A 48 13.75 1.16 1.05
N TRP A 49 13.65 1.29 2.38
CA TRP A 49 14.65 0.73 3.29
C TRP A 49 14.71 -0.79 3.19
N MET A 50 13.54 -1.40 3.11
CA MET A 50 13.41 -2.82 2.86
C MET A 50 14.06 -3.26 1.55
N TYR A 51 13.93 -2.49 0.47
CA TYR A 51 14.65 -2.77 -0.78
C TYR A 51 16.18 -2.74 -0.59
N GLU A 52 16.71 -1.85 0.25
CA GLU A 52 18.15 -1.79 0.52
C GLU A 52 18.63 -2.92 1.47
N ASP A 53 17.77 -3.41 2.36
CA ASP A 53 18.12 -4.42 3.39
C ASP A 53 17.98 -5.89 2.93
N ILE A 54 17.28 -6.11 1.82
CA ILE A 54 16.96 -7.45 1.31
C ILE A 54 17.50 -7.67 -0.09
N ASN A 55 17.31 -8.90 -0.59
CA ASN A 55 17.53 -9.23 -2.00
C ASN A 55 16.39 -10.12 -2.49
N GLU A 56 16.38 -10.40 -3.79
CA GLU A 56 15.41 -11.27 -4.49
C GLU A 56 15.24 -12.68 -3.89
N ASN A 57 16.20 -13.18 -3.11
CA ASN A 57 16.15 -14.52 -2.53
C ASN A 57 15.51 -14.56 -1.13
N LYS A 58 15.35 -13.41 -0.47
CA LYS A 58 14.74 -13.35 0.86
C LYS A 58 13.22 -13.29 0.74
N LYS A 59 12.54 -14.29 1.31
CA LYS A 59 11.07 -14.31 1.44
C LYS A 59 10.68 -14.03 2.88
N PHE A 60 9.76 -13.10 3.07
CA PHE A 60 9.20 -12.83 4.39
C PHE A 60 7.83 -12.18 4.26
N HIS A 61 7.09 -12.26 5.35
CA HIS A 61 5.72 -11.83 5.47
C HIS A 61 5.67 -10.77 6.56
N ILE A 62 5.02 -9.66 6.26
CA ILE A 62 4.87 -8.54 7.18
C ILE A 62 3.39 -8.42 7.51
N HIS A 63 3.08 -8.49 8.78
CA HIS A 63 1.72 -8.45 9.29
C HIS A 63 1.46 -7.08 9.91
N ILE A 64 0.46 -6.38 9.38
CA ILE A 64 -0.04 -5.13 9.94
C ILE A 64 -1.42 -5.41 10.48
N ASP A 65 -1.55 -5.25 11.79
CA ASP A 65 -2.82 -5.40 12.49
C ASP A 65 -3.43 -4.04 12.78
N PRO A 66 -4.76 -3.90 12.61
CA PRO A 66 -5.44 -2.63 12.86
C PRO A 66 -5.46 -2.28 14.35
N LEU A 67 -5.54 -0.97 14.60
CA LEU A 67 -5.73 -0.40 15.93
C LEU A 67 -7.01 -0.90 16.60
N GLY A 68 -7.09 -0.76 17.93
CA GLY A 68 -8.33 -0.99 18.67
C GLY A 68 -8.80 -2.45 18.78
N ARG A 69 -7.96 -3.43 18.43
CA ARG A 69 -8.26 -4.86 18.67
C ARG A 69 -7.93 -5.24 20.11
N LYS A 70 -8.92 -5.77 20.84
CA LYS A 70 -8.81 -6.10 22.29
C LYS A 70 -7.60 -6.94 22.70
N ASN A 71 -7.10 -7.81 21.83
CA ASN A 71 -6.07 -8.80 22.15
C ASN A 71 -4.78 -8.66 21.32
N VAL A 72 -4.75 -7.73 20.36
CA VAL A 72 -3.59 -7.53 19.48
C VAL A 72 -3.39 -6.02 19.39
N PRO A 73 -2.30 -5.47 19.96
CA PRO A 73 -2.02 -4.06 19.79
C PRO A 73 -1.81 -3.78 18.31
N GLY A 74 -2.42 -2.70 17.80
CA GLY A 74 -2.16 -2.27 16.44
C GLY A 74 -0.67 -2.02 16.23
N ASN A 75 -0.18 -2.27 15.02
CA ASN A 75 1.23 -2.09 14.70
C ASN A 75 1.40 -1.27 13.42
N GLN A 76 2.64 -0.86 13.16
CA GLN A 76 3.00 -0.04 12.00
C GLN A 76 4.21 -0.59 11.25
N ALA A 77 4.28 -1.91 11.07
CA ALA A 77 5.44 -2.58 10.49
C ALA A 77 5.84 -2.09 9.07
N LEU A 78 4.98 -1.32 8.39
CA LEU A 78 5.29 -0.64 7.12
C LEU A 78 5.12 0.88 7.20
N GLY A 79 5.33 1.49 8.37
CA GLY A 79 5.30 2.94 8.54
C GLY A 79 3.92 3.57 8.54
N PHE A 80 2.86 2.77 8.75
CA PHE A 80 1.50 3.27 8.94
C PHE A 80 0.69 2.36 9.86
N PHE A 81 -0.27 2.95 10.57
CA PHE A 81 -1.30 2.24 11.32
C PHE A 81 -2.55 2.04 10.47
N MET A 82 -3.35 1.02 10.79
CA MET A 82 -4.66 0.82 10.17
C MET A 82 -5.81 1.11 11.12
N THR A 83 -6.90 1.64 10.58
CA THR A 83 -8.13 1.90 11.33
C THR A 83 -8.75 0.61 11.88
N PRO A 84 -9.50 0.65 13.00
CA PRO A 84 -10.11 -0.53 13.60
C PRO A 84 -11.10 -1.29 12.70
N SER A 85 -11.70 -0.62 11.73
CA SER A 85 -12.61 -1.21 10.74
C SER A 85 -11.89 -2.03 9.66
N SER A 86 -10.57 -1.90 9.55
CA SER A 86 -9.79 -2.57 8.51
C SER A 86 -9.57 -4.06 8.81
N PRO A 87 -9.52 -4.93 7.80
CA PRO A 87 -8.95 -6.27 7.95
C PRO A 87 -7.44 -6.15 8.20
N SER A 88 -6.80 -7.23 8.68
CA SER A 88 -5.32 -7.23 8.77
C SER A 88 -4.72 -7.19 7.36
N LEU A 89 -3.58 -6.52 7.19
CA LEU A 89 -2.85 -6.49 5.93
C LEU A 89 -1.60 -7.36 6.05
N VAL A 90 -1.44 -8.29 5.12
CA VAL A 90 -0.27 -9.14 5.02
C VAL A 90 0.46 -8.80 3.74
N VAL A 91 1.68 -8.26 3.87
CA VAL A 91 2.55 -8.01 2.72
C VAL A 91 3.55 -9.16 2.60
N VAL A 92 3.54 -9.83 1.45
CA VAL A 92 4.41 -10.98 1.17
C VAL A 92 5.43 -10.60 0.11
N LEU A 93 6.71 -10.68 0.46
CA LEU A 93 7.79 -10.38 -0.46
C LEU A 93 8.39 -11.63 -1.10
N ASN A 94 8.67 -11.52 -2.40
CA ASN A 94 9.24 -12.61 -3.22
C ASN A 94 8.36 -13.89 -3.17
N GLY A 95 7.05 -13.67 -3.03
CA GLY A 95 6.02 -14.71 -2.95
C GLY A 95 5.36 -15.05 -4.29
N LEU A 96 5.61 -14.26 -5.34
CA LEU A 96 5.06 -14.49 -6.68
C LEU A 96 5.96 -15.42 -7.48
N MET A 97 5.38 -16.36 -8.21
CA MET A 97 6.14 -17.18 -9.15
C MET A 97 6.29 -16.46 -10.48
N GLU A 98 7.50 -16.47 -11.04
CA GLU A 98 7.81 -15.80 -12.31
C GLU A 98 6.89 -16.26 -13.45
N SER A 99 6.43 -17.51 -13.45
CA SER A 99 5.56 -18.08 -14.48
C SER A 99 4.18 -17.44 -14.62
N ASP A 100 3.72 -16.65 -13.64
CA ASP A 100 2.32 -16.19 -13.60
C ASP A 100 2.03 -15.03 -14.58
N CYS A 101 3.05 -14.47 -15.25
CA CYS A 101 2.96 -13.13 -15.83
C CYS A 101 3.61 -12.88 -17.22
N TYR A 102 4.37 -13.81 -17.80
CA TYR A 102 5.26 -13.47 -18.95
C TYR A 102 4.59 -13.32 -20.33
N ASP A 103 3.36 -13.80 -20.53
CA ASP A 103 2.80 -13.93 -21.90
C ASP A 103 1.81 -12.84 -22.34
N LYS A 104 1.49 -11.87 -21.48
CA LYS A 104 0.59 -10.76 -21.86
C LYS A 104 1.36 -9.47 -22.09
N LYS A 105 1.19 -8.90 -23.28
CA LYS A 105 1.69 -7.55 -23.57
C LYS A 105 1.00 -6.55 -22.64
N LEU A 106 1.83 -5.80 -21.92
CA LEU A 106 1.46 -4.61 -21.17
C LEU A 106 1.00 -3.52 -22.17
N GLU A 107 -0.29 -3.44 -22.42
CA GLU A 107 -0.87 -2.40 -23.28
C GLU A 107 -1.92 -1.60 -22.49
N ASN A 108 -1.86 -0.27 -22.59
CA ASN A 108 -2.87 0.70 -22.13
C ASN A 108 -3.02 0.94 -20.61
N TYR A 109 -2.03 1.57 -19.97
CA TYR A 109 -2.15 2.17 -18.63
C TYR A 109 -2.07 3.71 -18.67
N LYS A 110 -2.57 4.35 -17.61
CA LYS A 110 -2.40 5.79 -17.35
C LYS A 110 -1.18 6.04 -16.49
N GLU A 111 -0.43 7.05 -16.86
CA GLU A 111 0.59 7.61 -15.98
C GLU A 111 -0.01 8.57 -14.96
N ILE A 112 0.55 8.58 -13.76
CA ILE A 112 0.22 9.61 -12.78
C ILE A 112 0.83 10.93 -13.25
N TYR A 113 0.01 11.96 -13.35
CA TYR A 113 0.49 13.29 -13.73
C TYR A 113 1.42 13.86 -12.65
N ILE A 114 2.68 14.11 -13.00
CA ILE A 114 3.68 14.73 -12.14
C ILE A 114 3.54 16.25 -12.26
N ARG A 115 3.18 16.92 -11.15
CA ARG A 115 2.96 18.37 -11.15
C ARG A 115 4.29 19.15 -11.12
N ASN A 116 4.42 20.13 -12.00
CA ASN A 116 5.64 20.94 -12.16
C ASN A 116 5.99 21.84 -10.96
N GLU A 117 5.02 22.17 -10.10
CA GLU A 117 5.18 23.11 -8.98
C GLU A 117 5.52 22.43 -7.63
N ILE A 118 5.81 21.13 -7.63
CA ILE A 118 6.05 20.35 -6.40
C ILE A 118 7.51 19.85 -6.37
N LYS A 119 7.97 19.37 -5.19
CA LYS A 119 9.33 18.86 -4.99
C LYS A 119 9.70 17.83 -6.06
N LYS A 120 10.83 18.08 -6.72
CA LYS A 120 11.38 17.28 -7.82
C LYS A 120 12.14 16.05 -7.35
N SER A 121 12.56 16.05 -6.10
CA SER A 121 13.22 14.94 -5.42
C SER A 121 12.89 14.98 -3.94
N ILE A 122 12.95 13.83 -3.31
CA ILE A 122 12.87 13.68 -1.85
C ILE A 122 14.13 12.98 -1.36
N GLU A 123 14.72 13.52 -0.30
CA GLU A 123 15.75 12.84 0.45
C GLU A 123 15.10 11.93 1.49
N ILE A 124 15.36 10.64 1.36
CA ILE A 124 15.01 9.61 2.33
C ILE A 124 16.17 9.53 3.32
N LYS A 125 15.90 9.93 4.56
CA LYS A 125 16.85 9.88 5.67
C LYS A 125 16.85 8.49 6.31
N GLU A 126 18.01 8.09 6.81
CA GLU A 126 18.12 6.89 7.65
C GLU A 126 17.24 7.03 8.89
N PRO A 127 16.62 5.94 9.36
CA PRO A 127 15.88 5.94 10.62
C PRO A 127 16.78 6.42 11.76
N ALA A 128 16.24 7.22 12.67
CA ALA A 128 17.03 7.77 13.78
C ALA A 128 17.44 6.70 14.82
N CYS A 129 16.63 5.64 14.98
CA CYS A 129 16.95 4.45 15.77
C CYS A 129 16.00 3.29 15.46
N ASP A 130 16.44 2.06 15.74
CA ASP A 130 15.73 0.80 15.44
C ASP A 130 14.48 0.55 16.31
N GLU A 131 14.27 1.33 17.38
CA GLU A 131 13.25 1.07 18.42
C GLU A 131 12.14 2.15 18.51
N SER A 132 12.10 3.11 17.59
CA SER A 132 11.15 4.23 17.70
C SER A 132 9.74 3.88 17.20
N ILE A 133 8.72 4.23 18.00
CA ILE A 133 7.30 4.14 17.63
C ILE A 133 6.94 5.23 16.60
N GLU A 134 7.88 6.05 16.15
CA GLU A 134 7.62 7.04 15.12
C GLU A 134 8.93 7.40 14.41
N GLU A 135 9.42 6.47 13.60
CA GLU A 135 10.70 6.59 12.89
C GLU A 135 10.81 7.82 11.97
N TYR A 136 9.67 8.39 11.56
CA TYR A 136 9.60 9.40 10.49
C TYR A 136 8.94 10.73 10.90
N GLU A 137 8.74 10.98 12.20
CA GLU A 137 8.11 12.22 12.72
C GLU A 137 6.79 12.57 12.00
N LEU A 138 5.95 11.57 11.72
CA LEU A 138 4.71 11.70 10.93
C LEU A 138 3.52 12.25 11.74
N GLY A 139 3.75 12.69 12.97
CA GLY A 139 2.79 13.14 13.96
C GLY A 139 1.71 12.11 14.34
N TYR A 140 1.96 10.80 14.23
CA TYR A 140 0.95 9.74 14.35
C TYR A 140 -0.25 9.91 13.40
N ASN A 141 -0.07 10.66 12.29
CA ASN A 141 -1.10 10.87 11.27
C ASN A 141 -0.98 9.85 10.13
N ASN A 142 -0.05 8.90 10.23
CA ASN A 142 0.19 7.84 9.26
C ASN A 142 -0.88 6.74 9.34
N ILE A 143 -2.13 7.13 9.09
CA ILE A 143 -3.31 6.25 9.14
C ILE A 143 -3.69 5.75 7.74
N VAL A 144 -4.08 4.49 7.66
CA VAL A 144 -4.65 3.80 6.51
C VAL A 144 -6.00 3.18 6.87
N ASP A 145 -6.95 3.26 5.96
CA ASP A 145 -8.25 2.61 6.08
C ASP A 145 -8.44 1.67 4.88
N VAL A 146 -8.68 0.39 5.16
CA VAL A 146 -8.86 -0.66 4.16
C VAL A 146 -10.31 -1.14 4.18
N ALA A 147 -10.97 -1.05 3.04
CA ALA A 147 -12.34 -1.51 2.87
C ALA A 147 -12.48 -2.44 1.66
N ILE A 148 -13.36 -3.43 1.75
CA ILE A 148 -13.62 -4.41 0.71
C ILE A 148 -15.07 -4.27 0.27
N TYR A 149 -15.29 -4.23 -1.04
CA TYR A 149 -16.62 -4.08 -1.64
C TYR A 149 -16.89 -5.22 -2.62
N ASN A 150 -18.14 -5.69 -2.67
CA ASN A 150 -18.59 -6.63 -3.70
C ASN A 150 -18.89 -5.90 -5.03
N GLU A 151 -19.32 -6.65 -6.05
CA GLU A 151 -19.70 -6.12 -7.36
C GLU A 151 -20.88 -5.12 -7.29
N GLU A 152 -21.77 -5.28 -6.31
CA GLU A 152 -22.89 -4.37 -6.04
C GLU A 152 -22.47 -3.09 -5.30
N ASN A 153 -21.17 -2.91 -5.06
CA ASN A 153 -20.58 -1.79 -4.32
C ASN A 153 -21.07 -1.69 -2.86
N ILE A 154 -21.44 -2.83 -2.28
CA ILE A 154 -21.77 -3.00 -0.86
C ILE A 154 -20.47 -3.27 -0.10
N ASN A 155 -20.28 -2.60 1.04
CA ASN A 155 -19.14 -2.82 1.91
C ASN A 155 -19.29 -4.18 2.63
N ILE A 156 -18.37 -5.09 2.35
CA ILE A 156 -18.31 -6.47 2.87
C ILE A 156 -17.07 -6.68 3.75
N THR A 157 -16.42 -5.62 4.22
CA THR A 157 -15.16 -5.69 4.95
C THR A 157 -15.20 -6.66 6.14
N GLN A 158 -16.31 -6.67 6.88
CA GLN A 158 -16.49 -7.52 8.06
C GLN A 158 -16.45 -9.03 7.77
N ASP A 159 -16.65 -9.44 6.52
CA ASP A 159 -16.68 -10.85 6.11
C ASP A 159 -15.27 -11.41 5.85
N TYR A 160 -14.27 -10.53 5.81
CA TYR A 160 -12.87 -10.86 5.54
C TYR A 160 -11.96 -10.61 6.73
N MET A 161 -11.03 -11.53 6.93
CA MET A 161 -10.04 -11.44 8.00
C MET A 161 -8.80 -10.67 7.56
N GLN A 162 -8.35 -10.88 6.31
CA GLN A 162 -7.09 -10.34 5.82
C GLN A 162 -7.16 -9.92 4.36
N VAL A 163 -6.37 -8.90 4.04
CA VAL A 163 -5.94 -8.58 2.68
C VAL A 163 -4.48 -9.02 2.55
N VAL A 164 -4.17 -9.82 1.52
CA VAL A 164 -2.82 -10.29 1.23
C VAL A 164 -2.33 -9.61 -0.03
N PHE A 165 -1.25 -8.84 0.10
CA PHE A 165 -0.60 -8.13 -0.98
C PHE A 165 0.78 -8.70 -1.23
N LYS A 166 0.98 -9.35 -2.37
CA LYS A 166 2.25 -9.96 -2.76
C LYS A 166 2.96 -9.07 -3.77
N LEU A 167 4.25 -8.85 -3.56
CA LEU A 167 5.12 -8.17 -4.52
C LEU A 167 6.52 -8.79 -4.51
N ASN A 168 7.25 -8.64 -5.61
CA ASN A 168 8.63 -9.07 -5.71
C ASN A 168 9.59 -7.91 -5.45
N TYR A 169 10.83 -8.26 -5.12
CA TYR A 169 11.92 -7.34 -4.83
C TYR A 169 12.06 -6.23 -5.89
N ALA A 170 11.99 -6.59 -7.17
CA ALA A 170 12.11 -5.65 -8.27
C ALA A 170 11.03 -4.56 -8.27
N GLY A 171 9.81 -4.87 -7.79
CA GLY A 171 8.70 -3.93 -7.74
C GLY A 171 8.69 -3.01 -6.52
N LEU A 172 9.52 -3.28 -5.48
CA LEU A 172 9.51 -2.51 -4.22
C LEU A 172 9.82 -1.04 -4.44
N LYS A 173 10.96 -0.77 -5.06
CA LYS A 173 11.47 0.60 -5.27
C LYS A 173 10.58 1.40 -6.20
N ASP A 174 10.04 0.74 -7.21
CA ASP A 174 9.15 1.33 -8.19
C ASP A 174 7.80 1.69 -7.56
N PHE A 175 7.20 0.77 -6.80
CA PHE A 175 5.98 1.05 -6.07
C PHE A 175 6.16 2.17 -5.03
N ALA A 176 7.25 2.12 -4.26
CA ALA A 176 7.59 3.15 -3.28
C ALA A 176 7.73 4.54 -3.93
N THR A 177 8.41 4.63 -5.07
CA THR A 177 8.58 5.90 -5.78
C THR A 177 7.24 6.46 -6.26
N MET A 178 6.32 5.62 -6.75
CA MET A 178 4.99 6.09 -7.14
C MET A 178 4.12 6.49 -5.95
N LEU A 179 4.25 5.84 -4.78
CA LEU A 179 3.63 6.28 -3.53
C LEU A 179 4.15 7.67 -3.11
N LEU A 180 5.45 7.94 -3.24
CA LEU A 180 6.02 9.28 -2.99
C LEU A 180 5.49 10.32 -3.98
N ILE A 181 5.35 9.97 -5.26
CA ILE A 181 4.73 10.85 -6.26
C ILE A 181 3.27 11.16 -5.87
N LEU A 182 2.51 10.17 -5.40
CA LEU A 182 1.15 10.39 -4.89
C LEU A 182 1.13 11.30 -3.65
N ALA A 183 2.03 11.07 -2.69
CA ALA A 183 2.15 11.92 -1.50
C ALA A 183 2.52 13.37 -1.87
N ASN A 184 3.37 13.54 -2.88
CA ASN A 184 3.75 14.85 -3.41
C ASN A 184 2.55 15.54 -4.08
N ASN A 185 1.75 14.78 -4.83
CA ASN A 185 0.54 15.24 -5.51
C ASN A 185 -0.72 15.25 -4.62
N TYR A 186 -0.58 14.99 -3.32
CA TYR A 186 -1.67 14.62 -2.44
C TYR A 186 -2.81 15.65 -2.46
N LYS A 187 -4.02 15.15 -2.65
CA LYS A 187 -5.25 15.93 -2.52
C LYS A 187 -6.38 15.01 -2.07
N THR A 188 -6.99 15.32 -0.94
CA THR A 188 -8.14 14.60 -0.40
C THR A 188 -9.24 14.45 -1.44
N GLY A 189 -9.78 13.24 -1.56
CA GLY A 189 -10.81 12.86 -2.53
C GLY A 189 -10.26 12.29 -3.84
N ASN A 190 -8.95 12.39 -4.11
CA ASN A 190 -8.36 11.72 -5.27
C ASN A 190 -8.46 10.19 -5.14
N LYS A 191 -8.65 9.52 -6.28
CA LYS A 191 -8.74 8.06 -6.39
C LYS A 191 -7.90 7.55 -7.56
N TYR A 192 -7.19 6.46 -7.34
CA TYR A 192 -6.29 5.84 -8.31
C TYR A 192 -6.59 4.34 -8.37
N HIS A 193 -7.32 3.92 -9.39
CA HIS A 193 -7.51 2.50 -9.70
C HIS A 193 -6.22 1.95 -10.29
N LEU A 194 -5.65 0.91 -9.68
CA LEU A 194 -4.40 0.31 -10.15
C LEU A 194 -4.64 -0.54 -11.38
N ALA A 195 -3.68 -0.51 -12.30
CA ALA A 195 -3.74 -1.34 -13.50
C ALA A 195 -3.77 -2.84 -13.17
N ASN A 196 -4.67 -3.57 -13.82
CA ASN A 196 -4.73 -5.03 -13.80
C ASN A 196 -4.56 -5.62 -15.21
N ILE A 197 -3.80 -6.71 -15.32
CA ILE A 197 -3.51 -7.40 -16.59
C ILE A 197 -4.76 -7.91 -17.34
N ASN A 198 -5.87 -8.12 -16.63
CA ASN A 198 -7.13 -8.60 -17.21
C ASN A 198 -8.09 -7.46 -17.57
N GLN A 199 -7.85 -6.25 -17.08
CA GLN A 199 -8.74 -5.12 -17.28
C GLN A 199 -8.37 -4.35 -18.54
N LYS A 200 -9.38 -3.98 -19.34
CA LYS A 200 -9.21 -3.22 -20.58
C LYS A 200 -9.26 -1.70 -20.35
N ASN A 201 -9.39 -1.28 -19.10
CA ASN A 201 -9.56 0.11 -18.73
C ASN A 201 -8.20 0.80 -18.57
N PHE A 202 -8.16 2.09 -18.92
CA PHE A 202 -7.00 2.96 -18.66
C PHE A 202 -6.87 3.21 -17.14
N GLU A 203 -6.20 2.29 -16.44
CA GLU A 203 -5.93 2.34 -15.00
C GLU A 203 -4.49 2.79 -14.71
N TYR A 204 -4.21 3.23 -13.49
CA TYR A 204 -2.97 3.89 -13.15
C TYR A 204 -1.82 2.90 -12.97
N ASN A 205 -0.70 3.20 -13.64
CA ASN A 205 0.60 2.63 -13.36
C ASN A 205 1.09 3.14 -12.00
N MET A 206 1.27 2.23 -11.06
CA MET A 206 1.82 2.49 -9.73
C MET A 206 3.25 1.94 -9.59
N GLY A 207 3.96 1.71 -10.69
CA GLY A 207 5.25 1.00 -10.69
C GLY A 207 5.11 -0.51 -10.59
N ILE A 208 3.88 -1.00 -10.41
CA ILE A 208 3.47 -2.39 -10.36
C ILE A 208 2.12 -2.56 -11.07
N MET A 209 1.85 -3.76 -11.59
CA MET A 209 0.58 -4.15 -12.19
C MET A 209 -0.02 -5.35 -11.46
N LEU A 210 -1.32 -5.33 -11.21
CA LEU A 210 -2.00 -6.47 -10.64
C LEU A 210 -2.12 -7.61 -11.65
N ASN A 211 -1.83 -8.83 -11.19
CA ASN A 211 -1.98 -10.04 -11.99
C ASN A 211 -3.47 -10.42 -12.16
N GLY A 212 -3.72 -11.40 -13.02
CA GLY A 212 -5.09 -11.77 -13.40
C GLY A 212 -5.90 -12.47 -12.31
N ASN A 213 -5.25 -12.90 -11.24
CA ASN A 213 -5.89 -13.52 -10.08
C ASN A 213 -6.22 -12.50 -8.98
N SER A 214 -5.83 -11.24 -9.17
CA SER A 214 -5.98 -10.21 -8.16
C SER A 214 -7.40 -9.65 -8.10
N CYS A 215 -7.83 -9.32 -6.89
CA CYS A 215 -8.91 -8.38 -6.65
C CYS A 215 -8.59 -7.03 -7.29
N GLU A 216 -9.62 -6.25 -7.61
CA GLU A 216 -9.42 -4.85 -8.01
C GLU A 216 -8.86 -4.04 -6.83
N MET A 217 -7.94 -3.09 -7.10
CA MET A 217 -7.39 -2.22 -6.06
C MET A 217 -7.59 -0.75 -6.41
N THR A 218 -8.05 0.03 -5.43
CA THR A 218 -8.17 1.48 -5.54
C THR A 218 -7.44 2.15 -4.40
N LEU A 219 -6.48 3.02 -4.70
CA LEU A 219 -5.88 3.92 -3.72
C LEU A 219 -6.69 5.19 -3.61
N LYS A 220 -6.96 5.65 -2.40
CA LYS A 220 -7.66 6.91 -2.13
C LYS A 220 -6.82 7.83 -1.27
N CYS A 221 -6.84 9.12 -1.54
CA CYS A 221 -6.32 10.13 -0.64
C CYS A 221 -7.46 10.59 0.28
N LYS A 222 -7.35 10.34 1.58
CA LYS A 222 -8.36 10.71 2.57
C LYS A 222 -7.69 11.25 3.83
N ASP A 223 -8.28 12.31 4.39
CA ASP A 223 -7.94 12.74 5.74
C ASP A 223 -8.56 11.76 6.73
N LEU A 224 -7.71 11.14 7.53
CA LEU A 224 -8.05 10.06 8.45
C LEU A 224 -7.74 10.44 9.90
N GLY A 225 -7.35 11.69 10.19
CA GLY A 225 -6.95 12.07 11.53
C GLY A 225 -5.66 11.38 11.99
N CYS A 226 -5.58 11.05 13.28
CA CYS A 226 -4.41 10.51 13.93
C CYS A 226 -4.71 9.23 14.73
N VAL A 227 -3.66 8.55 15.21
CA VAL A 227 -3.80 7.31 16.00
C VAL A 227 -4.73 7.49 17.20
N TYR A 228 -4.65 8.62 17.90
CA TYR A 228 -5.43 8.89 19.11
C TYR A 228 -6.94 9.04 18.86
N ASP A 229 -7.36 9.30 17.62
CA ASP A 229 -8.78 9.32 17.24
C ASP A 229 -9.39 7.90 17.25
N TYR A 230 -8.54 6.87 17.13
CA TYR A 230 -8.95 5.46 17.06
C TYR A 230 -8.56 4.66 18.30
N GLU A 231 -7.44 5.02 18.92
CA GLU A 231 -6.91 4.39 20.12
C GLU A 231 -6.47 5.49 21.10
N PRO A 232 -7.39 6.09 21.86
CA PRO A 232 -7.08 7.24 22.73
C PRO A 232 -6.04 6.94 23.82
N GLU A 233 -5.90 5.67 24.21
CA GLU A 233 -4.93 5.19 25.20
C GLU A 233 -3.62 4.69 24.55
N PHE A 234 -3.41 4.97 23.26
CA PHE A 234 -2.20 4.54 22.56
C PHE A 234 -0.93 5.08 23.23
N GLY A 235 0.00 4.18 23.57
CA GLY A 235 1.25 4.51 24.24
C GLY A 235 1.15 4.71 25.76
N TYR A 236 -0.03 4.63 26.38
CA TYR A 236 -0.20 4.76 27.85
C TYR A 236 0.17 3.50 28.65
N HIS A 237 0.59 2.42 27.98
CA HIS A 237 0.98 1.14 28.60
C HIS A 237 2.47 0.80 28.47
N ILE A 238 3.32 1.81 28.27
CA ILE A 238 4.78 1.66 28.28
C ILE A 238 5.33 2.00 29.66
#